data_AF-A0A1S3UNI0-F1
#
_entry.id   AF-A0A1S3UNI0-F1
#
_cell.length_a   1.000
_cell.length_b   1.000
_cell.length_c   1.000
_cell.angle_alpha   90.00
_cell.angle_beta   90.00
_cell.angle_gamma   90.00
#
_symmetry.space_group_name_H-M   'P 1'
#
loop_
_entity.id
_entity.type
_entity.pdbx_description
1 polymer ?
#
loop_
_entity_poly.entity_id
_entity_poly.type
_entity_poly.pdbx_seq_one_letter_code
_entity_poly.pdbx_strand_id
1 'polypeptide(L)' 'MDLSDLNSAEMQKFYSEEQQRAMVNEMVAKLTSECWDKCITGTPGNKFSSSESNCLSNCAHRYLEMSMLIMKRFQSMQ' A
#
# COMPACT_ATOMS: atom_id res chain seq x y z
N MET A 1 0.47 28.58 19.23
CA MET A 1 0.49 28.18 17.81
C MET A 1 -0.59 29.02 17.14
N ASP A 2 -0.20 29.90 16.22
CA ASP A 2 -1.10 30.82 15.53
C ASP A 2 -1.97 30.03 14.55
N LEU A 3 -3.28 30.24 14.57
CA LEU A 3 -4.23 29.49 13.73
C LEU A 3 -4.10 29.86 12.24
N SER A 4 -3.44 30.97 11.90
CA SER A 4 -3.20 31.38 10.51
C SER A 4 -2.27 30.45 9.74
N ASP A 5 -1.31 29.81 10.44
CA ASP A 5 -0.34 28.93 9.79
C ASP A 5 -1.02 27.66 9.24
N LEU A 6 -2.09 27.21 9.91
CA LEU A 6 -2.89 26.02 9.53
C LEU A 6 -3.52 26.11 8.15
N ASN A 7 -3.76 27.34 7.66
CA ASN A 7 -4.44 27.58 6.39
C ASN A 7 -3.48 28.13 5.31
N SER A 8 -2.18 28.12 5.57
CA SER A 8 -1.18 28.52 4.59
C SER A 8 -1.12 27.50 3.43
N ALA A 9 -0.92 28.00 2.20
CA ALA A 9 -0.76 27.15 1.03
C ALA A 9 0.43 26.17 1.17
N GLU A 10 1.47 26.59 1.89
CA GLU A 10 2.63 25.75 2.21
C GLU A 10 2.25 24.59 3.13
N MET A 11 1.45 24.83 4.17
CA MET A 11 1.00 23.75 5.04
C MET A 11 0.04 22.79 4.34
N GLN A 12 -0.88 23.30 3.51
CA GLN A 12 -1.76 22.43 2.72
C GLN A 12 -0.95 21.51 1.79
N LYS A 13 0.10 22.05 1.16
CA LYS A 13 1.03 21.27 0.35
C LYS A 13 1.73 20.21 1.20
N PHE A 14 2.34 20.61 2.32
CA PHE A 14 3.00 19.68 3.24
C PHE A 14 2.06 18.56 3.70
N TYR A 15 0.84 18.90 4.12
CA TYR A 15 -0.16 17.93 4.54
C TYR A 15 -0.50 16.94 3.42
N SER A 16 -0.68 17.42 2.19
CA SER A 16 -0.96 16.55 1.04
C SER A 16 0.19 15.59 0.73
N GLU A 17 1.44 16.04 0.85
CA GLU A 17 2.63 15.21 0.63
C GLU A 17 2.77 14.14 1.73
N GLU A 18 2.58 14.52 2.99
CA GLU A 18 2.62 13.59 4.12
C GLU A 18 1.46 12.58 4.07
N GLN A 19 0.27 13.02 3.66
CA GLN A 19 -0.86 12.12 3.45
C GLN A 19 -0.55 11.09 2.35
N GLN A 20 0.05 11.51 1.24
CA GLN A 20 0.49 10.58 0.18
C GLN A 20 1.53 9.57 0.68
N ARG A 21 2.53 10.03 1.44
CA ARG A 21 3.54 9.14 2.05
C ARG A 21 2.89 8.14 3.00
N ALA A 22 1.98 8.58 3.86
CA ALA A 22 1.26 7.72 4.78
C ALA A 22 0.44 6.64 4.05
N MET A 23 -0.27 7.02 2.98
CA MET A 23 -1.03 6.06 2.16
C MET A 23 -0.13 5.00 1.51
N VAL A 24 1.03 5.40 0.98
CA VAL A 24 1.99 4.45 0.39
C VAL A 24 2.54 3.50 1.45
N ASN A 25 2.90 4.01 2.63
CA ASN A 25 3.38 3.19 3.73
C ASN A 25 2.33 2.17 4.22
N GLU A 26 1.06 2.60 4.33
CA GLU A 26 -0.04 1.71 4.69
C GLU A 26 -0.24 0.62 3.62
N MET A 27 -0.16 0.98 2.34
CA MET A 27 -0.25 0.03 1.24
C MET A 27 0.89 -1.00 1.29
N VAL A 28 2.14 -0.56 1.51
CA VAL A 28 3.29 -1.46 1.67
C VAL A 28 3.07 -2.41 2.84
N ALA A 29 2.66 -1.90 4.00
CA ALA A 29 2.40 -2.73 5.18
C ALA A 29 1.31 -3.79 4.93
N LYS A 30 0.21 -3.41 4.27
CA LYS A 30 -0.86 -4.35 3.88
C LYS A 30 -0.35 -5.42 2.92
N LEU A 31 0.36 -5.02 1.87
CA LEU A 31 0.95 -5.96 0.92
C LEU A 31 1.93 -6.92 1.60
N THR A 32 2.78 -6.42 2.49
CA THR A 32 3.70 -7.23 3.26
C THR A 32 2.96 -8.28 4.08
N SER A 33 1.96 -7.89 4.88
CA SER A 33 1.20 -8.83 5.71
C SER A 33 0.45 -9.87 4.85
N GLU A 34 -0.34 -9.42 3.90
CA GLU A 34 -1.19 -10.29 3.08
C GLU A 34 -0.40 -11.26 2.22
N CYS A 35 0.69 -10.80 1.61
CA CYS A 35 1.51 -11.64 0.76
C CYS A 35 2.45 -12.54 1.55
N TRP A 36 2.89 -12.13 2.74
CA TRP A 36 3.65 -12.99 3.63
C TRP A 36 2.84 -14.23 4.01
N ASP A 37 1.63 -14.05 4.53
CA ASP A 37 0.77 -15.14 4.99
C ASP A 37 0.40 -16.11 3.86
N LYS A 38 0.29 -15.61 2.62
CA LYS A 38 -0.04 -16.43 1.44
C LYS A 38 1.14 -17.18 0.86
N CYS A 39 2.34 -16.58 0.88
CA CYS A 39 3.48 -17.07 0.12
C CYS A 39 4.55 -17.74 0.99
N ILE A 40 4.63 -17.41 2.28
CA ILE A 40 5.64 -17.93 3.20
C ILE A 40 4.95 -18.85 4.20
N THR A 41 4.80 -20.12 3.81
CA THR A 41 4.06 -21.13 4.59
C THR A 41 4.92 -21.92 5.57
N GLY A 42 6.23 -21.65 5.61
CA GLY A 42 7.19 -22.27 6.49
C GLY A 42 8.28 -21.29 6.89
N THR A 43 9.34 -21.78 7.53
CA THR A 43 10.51 -20.95 7.82
C THR A 43 11.30 -20.73 6.52
N PRO A 44 11.42 -19.49 6.02
CA PRO A 44 12.22 -19.21 4.83
C PRO A 44 13.70 -19.47 5.13
N GLY A 45 14.46 -19.83 4.08
CA GLY A 45 15.92 -19.93 4.18
C GLY A 45 16.61 -18.56 4.22
N ASN A 46 17.93 -18.54 4.02
CA ASN A 46 18.72 -17.29 3.96
C ASN A 46 18.32 -16.36 2.80
N LYS A 47 17.51 -16.85 1.86
CA LYS A 47 16.93 -16.12 0.74
C LYS A 47 15.60 -16.78 0.37
N PHE A 48 14.72 -16.01 -0.25
CA PHE A 48 13.54 -16.59 -0.87
C PHE A 48 13.93 -17.54 -2.00
N SER A 49 13.26 -18.68 -2.04
CA SER A 49 13.24 -19.58 -3.19
C SER A 49 12.61 -18.89 -4.41
N SER A 50 12.82 -19.47 -5.58
CA SER A 50 12.21 -18.97 -6.81
C SER A 50 10.68 -19.01 -6.75
N SER A 51 10.10 -20.03 -6.09
CA SER A 51 8.65 -20.14 -5.92
C SER A 51 8.10 -19.07 -4.97
N GLU A 52 8.76 -18.80 -3.84
CA GLU A 52 8.37 -17.74 -2.91
C GLU A 52 8.46 -16.36 -3.58
N SER A 53 9.57 -16.08 -4.28
CA SER A 53 9.78 -14.80 -4.99
C SER A 53 8.71 -14.57 -6.06
N ASN A 54 8.39 -15.60 -6.84
CA ASN A 54 7.32 -15.54 -7.84
C ASN A 54 5.95 -15.36 -7.19
N CYS A 55 5.67 -16.06 -6.09
CA CYS A 55 4.42 -15.91 -5.35
C CYS A 55 4.26 -14.49 -4.83
N LEU A 56 5.27 -13.92 -4.17
CA LEU A 56 5.23 -12.57 -3.61
C LEU A 56 4.98 -11.52 -4.70
N SER A 57 5.68 -11.64 -5.83
CA SER A 57 5.52 -10.73 -6.98
C SER A 57 4.10 -10.80 -7.55
N ASN A 58 3.57 -12.01 -7.74
CA ASN A 58 2.21 -12.22 -8.23
C ASN A 58 1.15 -11.76 -7.23
N CYS A 59 1.36 -12.00 -5.93
CA CYS A 59 0.45 -11.58 -4.88
C CYS A 59 0.34 -10.06 -4.84
N ALA A 60 1.47 -9.35 -4.82
CA ALA A 60 1.47 -7.89 -4.78
C ALA A 60 0.80 -7.28 -6.02
N HIS A 61 1.10 -7.81 -7.21
CA HIS A 61 0.48 -7.37 -8.46
C HIS A 61 -1.04 -7.55 -8.43
N ARG A 62 -1.51 -8.76 -8.10
CA ARG A 62 -2.95 -9.08 -8.04
C ARG A 62 -3.68 -8.27 -6.99
N TYR A 63 -3.07 -8.06 -5.82
CA TYR A 63 -3.68 -7.26 -4.76
C TYR A 63 -3.96 -5.83 -5.24
N LEU A 64 -3.00 -5.21 -5.94
CA LEU A 64 -3.16 -3.86 -6.47
C LEU A 64 -4.19 -3.79 -7.60
N GLU A 65 -4.16 -4.73 -8.54
CA GLU A 65 -5.17 -4.81 -9.61
C GLU A 65 -6.59 -4.94 -9.05
N MET A 66 -6.78 -5.85 -8.09
CA MET A 66 -8.07 -6.07 -7.46
C MET A 66 -8.51 -4.86 -6.64
N SER A 67 -7.59 -4.20 -5.92
CA SER A 67 -7.89 -2.97 -5.18
C SER A 67 -8.37 -1.87 -6.13
N MET A 68 -7.71 -1.68 -7.27
CA MET A 68 -8.14 -0.70 -8.29
C MET A 68 -9.49 -1.08 -8.92
N LEU A 69 -9.72 -2.35 -9.21
CA LEU A 69 -10.99 -2.82 -9.75
C LEU A 69 -12.14 -2.56 -8.78
N ILE A 70 -11.94 -2.85 -7.49
CA ILE A 70 -12.92 -2.61 -6.43
C ILE A 70 -13.20 -1.10 -6.31
N MET A 71 -12.17 -0.26 -6.28
CA MET A 71 -12.34 1.20 -6.24
C MET A 71 -13.14 1.72 -7.45
N LYS A 72 -12.80 1.29 -8.67
CA LYS A 72 -13.56 1.64 -9.87
C LYS A 72 -15.01 1.21 -9.80
N ARG A 73 -15.27 0.02 -9.25
CA ARG A 73 -16.64 -0.48 -9.07
C ARG A 73 -17.42 0.38 -8.09
N PHE A 74 -16.83 0.73 -6.95
CA PHE A 74 -17.46 1.65 -5.99
C PHE A 74 -17.78 3.01 -6.61
N GLN A 75 -16.85 3.59 -7.36
CA GLN A 75 -17.07 4.86 -8.08
C GLN A 75 -18.20 4.75 -9.11
N SER A 76 -18.35 3.62 -9.79
CA SER A 76 -19.44 3.41 -10.77
C SER A 76 -20.83 3.21 -10.16
N MET A 77 -20.93 2.96 -8.85
CA MET A 77 -22.19 2.81 -8.13
C MET A 77 -22.68 4.09 -7.47
N GLN A 78 -21.83 5.13 -7.44
CA GLN A 78 -22.13 6.47 -6.93
C GLN A 78 -22.62 7.37 -8.06
#